data_AF-A0A9D9FYK2-F1
#
_entry.id   AF-A0A9D9FYK2-F1
#
_cell.length_a   1.000
_cell.length_b   1.000
_cell.length_c   1.000
_cell.angle_alpha   90.00
_cell.angle_beta   90.00
_cell.angle_gamma   90.00
#
_symmetry.space_group_name_H-M   'P 1'
#
loop_
_entity.id
_entity.type
_entity.pdbx_description
1 polymer ?
#
loop_
_entity_poly.entity_id
_entity_poly.type
_entity_poly.pdbx_seq_one_letter_code
_entity_poly.pdbx_strand_id
1 'polypeptide(L)'
;MLIILTVLFSLIGITETAEEDYPTTTISQNMDDLKVFDFEGLQNYLSAKDKNKTYVINFWATWCAPCVKELPYFEELNANFNSKNVEVILVSLDFPNKIESKLIPFLEKRNLKSEVVVLDDVKSNEWIPKVNENWTGAIPATVIYNEGLTKFYERSFTYKELETELKPFLK
;
A
#
# COMPACT_ATOMS: atom_id res chain seq x y z
N MET A 1 49.15 -56.87 -5.34
CA MET A 1 48.70 -55.96 -4.25
C MET A 1 48.35 -54.64 -4.93
N LEU A 2 47.08 -54.45 -5.33
CA LEU A 2 46.10 -53.57 -4.64
C LEU A 2 46.60 -52.10 -4.68
N ILE A 3 45.97 -51.08 -5.26
CA ILE A 3 44.55 -50.75 -5.52
C ILE A 3 44.49 -49.80 -6.72
N ILE A 4 43.50 -50.00 -7.60
CA ILE A 4 43.05 -49.07 -8.64
C ILE A 4 42.25 -47.94 -7.97
N LEU A 5 42.60 -46.67 -8.21
CA LEU A 5 41.74 -45.54 -7.90
C LEU A 5 41.54 -44.68 -9.15
N THR A 6 40.60 -45.11 -10.00
CA THR A 6 40.01 -44.28 -11.04
C THR A 6 39.07 -43.27 -10.39
N VAL A 7 39.46 -42.00 -10.34
CA VAL A 7 38.54 -40.91 -10.00
C VAL A 7 38.00 -40.36 -11.32
N LEU A 8 36.84 -40.88 -11.72
CA LEU A 8 35.92 -40.25 -12.66
C LEU A 8 35.26 -39.08 -11.90
N PHE A 9 35.68 -37.85 -12.18
CA PHE A 9 34.91 -36.67 -11.79
C PHE A 9 34.32 -36.03 -13.05
N SER A 10 33.01 -36.07 -13.06
CA SER A 10 32.05 -35.68 -14.08
C SER A 10 32.21 -34.22 -14.52
N LEU A 11 32.13 -34.00 -15.83
CA LEU A 11 31.75 -32.70 -16.39
C LEU A 11 30.36 -32.34 -15.88
N ILE A 12 30.27 -31.39 -14.94
CA ILE A 12 29.04 -30.66 -14.67
C ILE A 12 29.23 -29.31 -15.36
N GLY A 13 28.59 -29.17 -16.52
CA GLY A 13 28.47 -27.91 -17.22
C GLY A 13 27.80 -26.90 -16.30
N ILE A 14 28.49 -25.80 -16.03
CA ILE A 14 27.95 -24.65 -15.32
C ILE A 14 27.04 -23.95 -16.33
N THR A 15 25.73 -24.19 -16.24
CA THR A 15 24.75 -23.41 -16.99
C THR A 15 24.69 -22.03 -16.36
N GLU A 16 25.31 -21.06 -17.02
CA GLU A 16 25.14 -19.64 -16.79
C GLU A 16 23.65 -19.32 -16.93
N THR A 17 23.00 -18.99 -15.82
CA THR A 17 21.61 -18.53 -15.83
C THR A 17 21.60 -17.14 -16.44
N ALA A 18 21.06 -17.02 -17.66
CA ALA A 18 20.75 -15.74 -18.27
C ALA A 18 19.71 -15.02 -17.40
N GLU A 19 20.09 -13.88 -16.82
CA GLU A 19 19.14 -12.93 -16.24
C GLU A 19 18.38 -12.24 -17.39
N GLU A 20 17.05 -12.35 -17.40
CA GLU A 20 16.20 -11.63 -18.35
C GLU A 20 16.27 -10.12 -18.06
N ASP A 21 16.84 -9.38 -19.00
CA ASP A 21 16.90 -7.92 -19.02
C ASP A 21 15.49 -7.33 -19.25
N TYR A 22 14.78 -7.05 -18.15
CA TYR A 22 13.54 -6.28 -18.20
C TYR A 22 13.87 -4.78 -18.19
N PRO A 23 13.36 -4.00 -19.16
CA PRO A 23 13.64 -2.58 -19.24
C PRO A 23 13.09 -1.87 -17.99
N THR A 24 14.00 -1.41 -17.14
CA THR A 24 13.67 -0.61 -15.95
C THR A 24 13.33 0.80 -16.39
N THR A 25 12.07 1.02 -16.74
CA THR A 25 11.53 2.38 -16.88
C THR A 25 11.46 3.00 -15.49
N THR A 26 12.36 3.96 -15.27
CA THR A 26 12.51 4.76 -14.06
C THR A 26 11.27 5.64 -13.86
N ILE A 27 10.28 5.17 -13.10
CA ILE A 27 9.36 6.05 -12.38
C ILE A 27 9.92 6.17 -10.98
N SER A 28 10.90 7.07 -10.83
CA SER A 28 11.41 7.53 -9.56
C SER A 28 10.32 8.39 -8.91
N GLN A 29 9.63 7.84 -7.92
CA GLN A 29 9.06 8.67 -6.85
C GLN A 29 10.28 9.11 -6.03
N ASN A 30 10.60 10.41 -6.03
CA ASN A 30 11.65 10.92 -5.14
C ASN A 30 11.16 10.74 -3.71
N MET A 31 11.77 9.82 -2.96
CA MET A 31 11.37 9.48 -1.60
C MET A 31 11.60 10.63 -0.60
N ASP A 32 12.39 11.64 -1.00
CA ASP A 32 12.56 12.90 -0.26
C ASP A 32 11.23 13.69 -0.10
N ASP A 33 10.19 13.34 -0.86
CA ASP A 33 8.87 13.99 -0.84
C ASP A 33 7.80 13.22 -0.01
N LEU A 34 8.18 12.20 0.77
CA LEU A 34 7.21 11.49 1.62
C LEU A 34 6.57 12.44 2.63
N LYS A 35 5.27 12.69 2.46
CA LYS A 35 4.52 13.64 3.29
C LYS A 35 4.16 12.99 4.63
N VAL A 36 4.58 13.61 5.71
CA VAL A 36 4.25 13.23 7.08
C VAL A 36 3.31 14.28 7.67
N PHE A 37 2.18 13.84 8.22
CA PHE A 37 1.16 14.70 8.80
C PHE A 37 0.79 14.22 10.21
N ASP A 38 0.39 15.16 11.07
CA ASP A 38 -0.49 14.83 12.18
C ASP A 38 -1.95 14.70 11.68
N PHE A 39 -2.91 14.46 12.59
CA PHE A 39 -4.28 14.30 12.14
C PHE A 39 -4.87 15.58 11.55
N GLU A 40 -4.52 16.76 12.06
CA GLU A 40 -5.01 18.04 11.52
C GLU A 40 -4.57 18.22 10.05
N GLY A 41 -3.32 17.88 9.74
CA GLY A 41 -2.82 17.83 8.37
C GLY A 41 -3.57 16.80 7.51
N LEU A 42 -3.79 15.59 8.04
CA LEU A 42 -4.46 14.50 7.33
C LEU A 42 -5.94 14.77 7.05
N GLN A 43 -6.65 15.55 7.87
CA GLN A 43 -8.07 15.88 7.65
C GLN A 43 -8.38 16.44 6.25
N ASN A 44 -7.38 17.08 5.63
CA ASN A 44 -7.42 17.55 4.26
C ASN A 44 -7.63 16.44 3.22
N TYR A 45 -7.17 15.22 3.50
CA TYR A 45 -7.32 14.02 2.67
C TYR A 45 -8.59 13.23 3.00
N LEU A 46 -9.28 13.56 4.09
CA LEU A 46 -10.52 12.91 4.53
C LEU A 46 -11.77 13.74 4.20
N SER A 47 -11.58 14.94 3.66
CA SER A 47 -12.65 15.86 3.28
C SER A 47 -12.86 15.80 1.77
N ALA A 48 -14.10 15.70 1.31
CA ALA A 48 -14.44 15.71 -0.12
C ALA A 48 -14.20 17.10 -0.73
N LYS A 49 -12.96 17.36 -1.15
CA LYS A 49 -12.56 18.62 -1.80
C LYS A 49 -13.11 18.73 -3.22
N ASP A 50 -13.14 17.61 -3.93
CA ASP A 50 -13.69 17.51 -5.28
C ASP A 50 -14.98 16.68 -5.26
N LYS A 51 -16.10 17.31 -5.61
CA LYS A 51 -17.44 16.73 -5.65
C LYS A 51 -17.60 15.64 -6.71
N ASN A 52 -16.70 15.59 -7.69
CA ASN A 52 -16.72 14.60 -8.77
C ASN A 52 -15.75 13.44 -8.54
N LYS A 53 -15.01 13.46 -7.42
CA LYS A 53 -14.02 12.44 -7.10
C LYS A 53 -14.52 11.53 -5.98
N THR A 54 -14.20 10.25 -6.11
CA THR A 54 -14.33 9.25 -5.05
C THR A 54 -12.96 8.95 -4.51
N TYR A 55 -12.82 8.97 -3.19
CA TYR A 55 -11.56 8.70 -2.50
C TYR A 55 -11.64 7.35 -1.80
N VAL A 56 -10.58 6.56 -1.91
CA VAL A 56 -10.39 5.28 -1.21
C VAL A 56 -9.15 5.42 -0.33
N ILE A 57 -9.37 5.61 0.97
CA ILE A 57 -8.31 5.84 1.95
C ILE A 57 -8.08 4.54 2.72
N ASN A 58 -6.90 3.93 2.60
CA ASN A 58 -6.52 2.73 3.32
C ASN A 58 -5.48 3.05 4.39
N PHE A 59 -5.78 2.69 5.63
CA PHE A 59 -4.88 2.80 6.78
C PHE A 59 -4.16 1.48 6.99
N TRP A 60 -2.83 1.50 6.89
CA TRP A 60 -1.98 0.30 6.89
C TRP A 60 -0.65 0.55 7.59
N ALA A 61 0.12 -0.50 7.81
CA ALA A 61 1.51 -0.36 8.25
C ALA A 61 2.35 -1.54 7.76
N THR A 62 3.67 -1.35 7.62
CA THR A 62 4.57 -2.40 7.10
C THR A 62 4.65 -3.64 7.98
N TRP A 63 4.37 -3.50 9.29
CA TRP A 63 4.34 -4.59 10.25
C TRP A 63 2.99 -5.33 10.31
N CYS A 64 1.96 -4.81 9.64
CA CYS A 64 0.65 -5.44 9.53
C CYS A 64 0.62 -6.39 8.32
N ALA A 65 0.81 -7.69 8.56
CA ALA A 65 0.79 -8.71 7.50
C ALA A 65 -0.49 -8.72 6.63
N PRO A 66 -1.72 -8.65 7.17
CA PRO A 66 -2.92 -8.60 6.33
C PRO A 66 -2.99 -7.31 5.50
N CYS A 67 -2.56 -6.16 6.05
CA CYS A 67 -2.50 -4.90 5.32
C CYS A 67 -1.54 -5.00 4.12
N VAL A 68 -0.32 -5.50 4.34
CA VAL A 68 0.68 -5.67 3.26
C VAL A 68 0.19 -6.60 2.15
N LYS A 69 -0.61 -7.62 2.50
CA LYS A 69 -1.16 -8.58 1.54
C LYS A 69 -2.19 -7.96 0.60
N GLU A 70 -2.95 -6.95 1.04
CA GLU A 70 -4.01 -6.34 0.25
C GLU A 70 -3.57 -5.11 -0.57
N LEU A 71 -2.40 -4.51 -0.30
CA LEU A 71 -1.91 -3.35 -1.07
C LEU A 71 -1.94 -3.55 -2.59
N PRO A 72 -1.58 -4.73 -3.17
CA PRO A 72 -1.69 -4.93 -4.60
C PRO A 72 -3.12 -4.73 -5.15
N TYR A 73 -4.15 -5.02 -4.35
CA TYR A 73 -5.54 -4.82 -4.75
C TYR A 73 -5.93 -3.34 -4.78
N PHE A 74 -5.38 -2.54 -3.88
CA PHE A 74 -5.57 -1.08 -3.88
C PHE A 74 -4.83 -0.43 -5.06
N GLU A 75 -3.62 -0.90 -5.37
CA GLU A 75 -2.87 -0.48 -6.56
C GLU A 75 -3.62 -0.81 -7.86
N GLU A 76 -4.14 -2.03 -7.96
CA GLU A 76 -4.96 -2.47 -9.10
C GLU A 76 -6.24 -1.63 -9.21
N LEU A 77 -6.91 -1.34 -8.09
CA LEU A 77 -8.10 -0.48 -8.07
C LEU A 77 -7.77 0.94 -8.57
N ASN A 78 -6.68 1.52 -8.10
CA ASN A 78 -6.24 2.84 -8.53
C ASN A 78 -5.96 2.86 -10.03
N ALA A 79 -5.22 1.88 -10.55
CA ALA A 79 -4.91 1.77 -11.97
C ALA A 79 -6.18 1.65 -12.83
N ASN A 80 -7.17 0.87 -12.39
CA ASN A 80 -8.39 0.59 -13.16
C ASN A 80 -9.43 1.73 -13.10
N PHE A 81 -9.42 2.55 -12.04
CA PHE A 81 -10.47 3.53 -11.80
C PHE A 81 -10.00 4.99 -11.70
N ASN A 82 -8.70 5.28 -11.78
CA ASN A 82 -8.19 6.67 -11.80
C ASN A 82 -8.80 7.50 -12.93
N SER A 83 -8.95 6.92 -14.13
CA SER A 83 -9.64 7.57 -15.26
C SER A 83 -11.14 7.83 -15.04
N LYS A 84 -11.72 7.28 -13.96
CA LYS A 84 -13.12 7.45 -13.54
C LYS A 84 -13.24 8.30 -12.27
N ASN A 85 -12.26 9.18 -12.01
CA ASN A 85 -12.20 10.04 -10.83
C ASN A 85 -12.20 9.26 -9.50
N VAL A 86 -11.56 8.09 -9.45
CA VAL A 86 -11.29 7.38 -8.19
C VAL A 86 -9.82 7.57 -7.83
N GLU A 87 -9.54 8.02 -6.61
CA GLU A 87 -8.17 8.13 -6.12
C GLU A 87 -7.98 7.30 -4.86
N VAL A 88 -6.93 6.47 -4.90
CA VAL A 88 -6.48 5.69 -3.77
C VAL A 88 -5.37 6.44 -3.05
N ILE A 89 -5.52 6.59 -1.73
CA ILE A 89 -4.48 7.13 -0.84
C ILE A 89 -4.18 6.09 0.23
N LEU A 90 -2.90 5.77 0.37
CA LEU A 90 -2.39 4.78 1.31
C LEU A 90 -1.78 5.51 2.50
N VAL A 91 -2.48 5.54 3.63
CA VAL A 91 -2.04 6.19 4.87
C VAL A 91 -1.26 5.18 5.71
N SER A 92 0.06 5.35 5.75
CA SER A 92 0.93 4.55 6.61
C SER A 92 0.81 5.02 8.07
N LEU A 93 0.65 4.05 8.96
CA LEU A 93 0.71 4.16 10.42
C LEU A 93 2.02 3.56 10.97
N ASP A 94 3.05 3.45 10.14
CA ASP A 94 4.37 3.04 10.61
C ASP A 94 4.90 4.06 11.63
N PHE A 95 5.51 3.56 12.70
CA PHE A 95 6.07 4.42 13.74
C PHE A 95 7.16 5.34 13.15
N PRO A 96 7.31 6.58 13.64
CA PRO A 96 8.27 7.54 13.08
C PRO A 96 9.70 7.01 13.01
N ASN A 97 10.13 6.31 14.06
CA ASN A 97 11.46 5.68 14.11
C ASN A 97 11.63 4.46 13.18
N LYS A 98 10.59 4.06 12.46
CA LYS A 98 10.58 2.97 11.46
C LYS A 98 10.43 3.49 10.03
N ILE A 99 10.20 4.78 9.81
CA ILE A 99 10.04 5.35 8.46
C ILE A 99 11.27 5.05 7.60
N GLU A 100 12.44 5.54 8.01
CA GLU A 100 13.71 5.35 7.28
C GLU A 100 14.13 3.89 7.15
N SER A 101 13.94 3.11 8.22
CA SER A 101 14.49 1.75 8.29
C SER A 101 13.55 0.65 7.79
N LYS A 102 12.27 0.95 7.59
CA LYS A 102 11.24 -0.02 7.20
C LYS A 102 10.33 0.49 6.09
N LEU A 103 9.69 1.65 6.28
CA LEU A 103 8.70 2.13 5.32
C LEU A 103 9.35 2.51 3.99
N ILE A 104 10.37 3.35 4.00
CA ILE A 104 11.06 3.78 2.77
C ILE A 104 11.58 2.58 1.96
N PRO A 105 12.37 1.65 2.54
CA PRO A 105 12.81 0.47 1.80
C PRO A 105 11.66 -0.42 1.30
N PHE A 106 10.55 -0.48 2.05
CA PHE A 106 9.37 -1.22 1.63
C PHE A 106 8.73 -0.57 0.40
N LEU A 107 8.55 0.75 0.40
CA LEU A 107 7.96 1.50 -0.71
C LEU A 107 8.82 1.39 -1.97
N GLU A 108 10.15 1.53 -1.84
CA GLU A 108 11.09 1.34 -2.96
C GLU A 108 10.98 -0.06 -3.55
N LYS A 109 10.97 -1.09 -2.70
CA LYS A 109 10.86 -2.49 -3.13
C LYS A 109 9.52 -2.81 -3.78
N ARG A 110 8.43 -2.21 -3.31
CA ARG A 110 7.07 -2.47 -3.81
C ARG A 110 6.69 -1.60 -5.00
N ASN A 111 7.39 -0.49 -5.21
CA ASN A 111 7.17 0.44 -6.31
C ASN A 111 5.69 0.88 -6.44
N LEU A 112 5.08 1.22 -5.29
CA LEU A 112 3.68 1.66 -5.23
C LEU A 112 3.49 2.94 -6.06
N LYS A 113 2.36 3.02 -6.76
CA LYS A 113 1.97 4.10 -7.67
C LYS A 113 0.89 5.00 -7.09
N SER A 114 0.08 4.49 -6.15
CA SER A 114 -0.86 5.32 -5.41
C SER A 114 -0.13 6.30 -4.48
N GLU A 115 -0.77 7.41 -4.15
CA GLU A 115 -0.19 8.37 -3.19
C GLU A 115 -0.05 7.69 -1.82
N VAL A 116 1.14 7.81 -1.23
CA VAL A 116 1.42 7.34 0.13
C VAL A 116 1.71 8.54 1.00
N VAL A 117 1.05 8.61 2.16
CA VAL A 117 1.29 9.61 3.20
C VAL A 117 1.49 8.91 4.54
N VAL A 118 2.17 9.54 5.48
CA VAL A 118 2.37 9.02 6.83
C VAL A 118 1.52 9.83 7.81
N LEU A 119 0.78 9.13 8.68
CA LEU A 119 0.14 9.75 9.84
C LEU A 119 1.02 9.52 11.06
N ASP A 120 1.67 10.59 11.53
CA ASP A 120 2.43 10.65 12.76
C ASP A 120 1.67 11.47 13.81
N ASP A 121 0.67 10.85 14.43
CA ASP A 121 -0.08 11.47 15.52
C ASP A 121 -0.28 10.48 16.67
N VAL A 122 0.38 10.78 17.80
CA VAL A 122 0.35 9.99 19.03
C VAL A 122 -1.02 9.98 19.72
N LYS A 123 -1.96 10.87 19.34
CA LYS A 123 -3.27 11.02 19.95
C LYS A 123 -4.32 10.13 19.27
N SER A 124 -4.00 8.85 19.07
CA SER A 124 -4.89 7.90 18.38
C SER A 124 -6.30 7.82 18.97
N ASN A 125 -6.42 7.87 20.29
CA ASN A 125 -7.71 7.91 20.99
C ASN A 125 -8.57 9.14 20.63
N GLU A 126 -7.96 10.23 20.16
CA GLU A 126 -8.67 11.44 19.74
C GLU A 126 -9.04 11.43 18.25
N TRP A 127 -8.16 10.93 17.38
CA TRP A 127 -8.37 11.01 15.93
C TRP A 127 -9.08 9.81 15.32
N ILE A 128 -8.94 8.60 15.88
CA ILE A 128 -9.63 7.40 15.38
C ILE A 128 -11.16 7.63 15.31
N PRO A 129 -11.83 8.12 16.38
CA PRO A 129 -13.27 8.38 16.34
C PRO A 129 -13.67 9.48 15.35
N LYS A 130 -12.74 10.37 14.99
CA LYS A 130 -12.97 11.44 14.00
C LYS A 130 -12.90 10.90 12.56
N VAL A 131 -12.17 9.82 12.32
CA VAL A 131 -12.21 9.09 11.05
C VAL A 131 -13.49 8.26 10.96
N ASN A 132 -13.77 7.47 12.00
CA ASN A 132 -15.05 6.77 12.16
C ASN A 132 -15.29 6.42 13.63
N GLU A 133 -16.47 6.75 14.15
CA GLU A 133 -16.85 6.49 15.55
C GLU A 133 -16.81 5.01 15.95
N ASN A 134 -16.96 4.10 14.98
CA ASN A 134 -16.95 2.65 15.19
C ASN A 134 -15.58 2.01 14.97
N TRP A 135 -14.56 2.79 14.60
CA TRP A 135 -13.22 2.26 14.39
C TRP A 135 -12.58 1.92 15.75
N THR A 136 -12.25 0.65 15.96
CA THR A 136 -11.60 0.15 17.17
C THR A 136 -10.12 0.50 17.26
N GLY A 137 -9.54 1.02 16.16
CA GLY A 137 -8.10 1.22 15.96
C GLY A 137 -7.39 0.03 15.31
N ALA A 138 -8.09 -1.07 15.00
CA ALA A 138 -7.50 -2.18 14.26
C ALA A 138 -7.20 -1.81 12.80
N ILE A 139 -6.12 -2.38 12.26
CA ILE A 139 -5.77 -2.27 10.83
C ILE A 139 -5.71 -3.66 10.17
N PRO A 140 -6.05 -3.77 8.87
CA PRO A 140 -6.36 -2.67 7.96
C PRO A 140 -7.74 -2.04 8.20
N ALA A 141 -7.82 -0.75 7.91
CA ALA A 141 -9.07 0.00 7.91
C ALA A 141 -9.16 0.83 6.62
N THR A 142 -10.36 0.91 6.03
CA THR A 142 -10.58 1.61 4.77
C THR A 142 -11.80 2.52 4.87
N VAL A 143 -11.66 3.76 4.42
CA VAL A 143 -12.77 4.69 4.18
C VAL A 143 -12.92 4.85 2.68
N ILE A 144 -14.13 4.65 2.16
CA ILE A 144 -14.48 5.04 0.79
C ILE A 144 -15.50 6.16 0.89
N TYR A 145 -15.23 7.29 0.25
CA TYR A 145 -16.13 8.44 0.33
C TYR A 145 -16.16 9.28 -0.95
N ASN A 146 -17.29 9.95 -1.16
CA ASN A 146 -17.47 11.05 -2.10
C ASN A 146 -18.41 12.10 -1.47
N GLU A 147 -18.92 13.08 -2.23
CA GLU A 147 -19.82 14.11 -1.68
C GLU A 147 -21.09 13.57 -1.03
N GLY A 148 -21.63 12.44 -1.51
CA GLY A 148 -22.95 11.93 -1.11
C GLY A 148 -22.93 10.68 -0.23
N LEU A 149 -21.82 9.95 -0.21
CA LEU A 149 -21.72 8.65 0.46
C LEU A 149 -20.37 8.52 1.15
N THR A 150 -20.37 7.94 2.35
CA THR A 150 -19.19 7.47 3.06
C THR A 150 -19.45 6.07 3.56
N LYS A 151 -18.50 5.16 3.37
CA LYS A 151 -18.50 3.83 3.96
C LYS A 151 -17.17 3.55 4.63
N PHE A 152 -17.21 2.84 5.75
CA PHE A 152 -16.04 2.47 6.54
C PHE A 152 -15.97 0.96 6.72
N TYR A 153 -14.76 0.42 6.68
CA TYR A 153 -14.49 -1.00 6.79
C TYR A 153 -13.25 -1.24 7.64
N GLU A 154 -13.42 -1.99 8.74
CA GLU A 154 -12.33 -2.48 9.58
C GLU A 154 -12.10 -3.97 9.29
N ARG A 155 -11.62 -4.27 8.08
CA ARG A 155 -11.32 -5.63 7.64
C ARG A 155 -10.41 -5.60 6.42
N SER A 156 -9.79 -6.73 6.13
CA SER A 156 -9.08 -6.90 4.88
C SER A 156 -10.00 -7.04 3.67
N PHE A 157 -9.43 -6.83 2.49
CA PHE A 157 -10.06 -6.99 1.20
C PHE A 157 -9.32 -7.97 0.29
N THR A 158 -10.08 -8.71 -0.49
CA THR A 158 -9.68 -9.15 -1.84
C THR A 158 -10.04 -8.05 -2.87
N TYR A 159 -9.41 -8.07 -4.05
CA TYR A 159 -9.76 -7.13 -5.12
C TYR A 159 -11.26 -7.14 -5.46
N LYS A 160 -11.87 -8.32 -5.57
CA LYS A 160 -13.30 -8.45 -5.90
C LYS A 160 -14.21 -7.80 -4.86
N GLU A 161 -13.89 -7.96 -3.58
CA GLU A 161 -14.64 -7.32 -2.50
C GLU A 161 -14.46 -5.80 -2.54
N LEU A 162 -13.23 -5.33 -2.74
CA LEU A 162 -12.92 -3.90 -2.80
C LEU A 162 -13.64 -3.22 -3.96
N GLU A 163 -13.58 -3.83 -5.16
CA GLU A 163 -14.31 -3.36 -6.33
C GLU A 163 -15.83 -3.37 -6.10
N THR A 164 -16.34 -4.39 -5.42
CA THR A 164 -17.77 -4.48 -5.08
C THR A 164 -18.20 -3.34 -4.16
N GLU A 165 -17.40 -3.01 -3.16
CA GLU A 165 -17.68 -1.91 -2.25
C GLU A 165 -17.51 -0.52 -2.90
N LEU A 166 -16.66 -0.40 -3.94
CA LEU A 166 -16.50 0.82 -4.72
C LEU A 166 -17.70 1.10 -5.65
N LYS A 167 -18.34 0.08 -6.21
CA LYS A 167 -19.42 0.22 -7.22
C LYS A 167 -20.51 1.24 -6.87
N PRO A 168 -21.03 1.32 -5.63
CA PRO A 168 -22.04 2.32 -5.25
C PRO A 168 -21.59 3.78 -5.36
N PHE A 169 -20.28 4.03 -5.44
CA PHE A 169 -19.70 5.37 -5.56
C PHE A 169 -19.46 5.80 -7.01
N LEU A 170 -19.63 4.88 -7.96
CA LEU A 170 -19.45 5.13 -9.39
C LEU A 170 -20.78 5.61 -9.98
N LYS A 171 -20.74 6.74 -10.70
CA LYS A 171 -21.88 7.28 -11.45
C LYS A 171 -22.03 6.59 -12.80
#